data_AF-F0FYY9-F1
#
_entry.id   AF-F0FYY9-F1
#
_cell.length_a   1.000
_cell.length_b   1.000
_cell.length_c   1.000
_cell.angle_alpha   90.00
_cell.angle_beta   90.00
_cell.angle_gamma   90.00
#
_symmetry.space_group_name_H-M   'P 1'
#
loop_
_entity.id
_entity.type
_entity.pdbx_description
1 polymer ?
#
loop_
_entity_poly.entity_id
_entity_poly.type
_entity_poly.pdbx_seq_one_letter_code
_entity_poly.pdbx_strand_id
1 'polypeptide(L)' 'AGTYSLTQPELATKLRDNRLDALEAARPDLIVTANVGCQTHLNGAGRTPVRHWIELVDDRLVN' A
#
# COMPACT_ATOMS: atom_id res chain seq x y z
N ALA A 1 1.64 -8.95 -2.85
CA ALA A 1 2.33 -9.72 -1.80
C ALA A 1 3.38 -10.61 -2.47
N GLY A 2 4.60 -10.11 -2.69
CA GLY A 2 5.71 -10.87 -3.27
C GLY A 2 5.34 -11.81 -4.43
N THR A 3 5.92 -13.01 -4.44
CA THR A 3 5.60 -14.09 -5.39
C THR A 3 4.19 -14.65 -5.23
N TYR A 4 3.57 -14.52 -4.04
CA TYR A 4 2.20 -14.96 -3.79
C TYR A 4 1.17 -14.27 -4.68
N SER A 5 1.43 -13.04 -5.13
CA SER A 5 0.56 -12.35 -6.10
C SER A 5 0.41 -13.14 -7.41
N LEU A 6 1.37 -14.01 -7.76
CA LEU A 6 1.31 -14.87 -8.94
C LEU A 6 0.94 -16.31 -8.58
N THR A 7 1.54 -16.85 -7.52
CA THR A 7 1.41 -18.28 -7.19
C THR A 7 0.19 -18.60 -6.33
N GLN A 8 -0.33 -17.62 -5.58
CA GLN A 8 -1.40 -17.80 -4.59
C GLN A 8 -2.29 -16.52 -4.52
N PRO A 9 -3.00 -16.16 -5.60
CA PRO A 9 -3.69 -14.86 -5.70
C PRO A 9 -4.75 -14.63 -4.63
N GLU A 10 -5.50 -15.66 -4.24
CA GLU A 10 -6.51 -15.57 -3.18
C GLU A 10 -5.88 -15.22 -1.82
N LEU A 11 -4.77 -15.87 -1.47
CA LEU A 11 -4.02 -15.57 -0.25
C LEU A 11 -3.44 -14.16 -0.31
N ALA A 12 -2.89 -13.76 -1.46
CA ALA A 12 -2.33 -12.42 -1.64
C ALA A 12 -3.39 -11.31 -1.44
N THR A 13 -4.62 -11.54 -1.90
CA THR A 13 -5.77 -10.65 -1.68
C THR A 13 -6.16 -10.63 -0.21
N LYS A 14 -6.30 -11.79 0.44
CA LYS A 14 -6.64 -11.85 1.87
C LYS A 14 -5.60 -11.13 2.75
N LEU A 15 -4.31 -11.32 2.47
CA LEU A 15 -3.23 -10.64 3.19
C LEU A 15 -3.23 -9.12 2.94
N ARG A 16 -3.58 -8.68 1.73
CA ARG A 16 -3.76 -7.26 1.40
C ARG A 16 -4.84 -6.65 2.27
N ASP A 17 -6.02 -7.28 2.26
CA ASP A 17 -7.22 -6.73 2.89
C ASP A 17 -7.05 -6.68 4.41
N ASN A 18 -6.51 -7.74 5.02
CA ASN A 18 -6.16 -7.75 6.44
C ASN A 18 -5.18 -6.63 6.84
N ARG A 19 -4.18 -6.35 5.98
CA ARG A 19 -3.20 -5.28 6.22
C ARG A 19 -3.89 -3.92 6.15
N LEU A 20 -4.75 -3.70 5.16
CA LEU A 20 -5.48 -2.45 5.00
C LEU A 20 -6.44 -2.23 6.16
N ASP A 21 -7.18 -3.26 6.60
CA ASP A 21 -8.07 -3.15 7.77
C ASP A 21 -7.31 -2.72 9.02
N ALA A 22 -6.13 -3.28 9.26
CA ALA A 22 -5.30 -2.92 10.40
C ALA A 22 -4.75 -1.49 10.30
N LEU A 23 -4.30 -1.05 9.11
CA LEU A 23 -3.76 0.29 8.90
C LEU A 23 -4.86 1.37 8.94
N GLU A 24 -6.03 1.06 8.38
CA GLU A 24 -7.16 1.98 8.29
C GLU A 24 -7.94 2.11 9.60
N ALA A 25 -7.66 1.27 10.61
CA ALA A 25 -8.23 1.39 11.95
C ALA A 25 -7.97 2.77 12.59
N ALA A 26 -6.85 3.41 12.25
CA ALA A 26 -6.51 4.77 12.69
C ALA A 26 -7.14 5.88 11.83
N ARG A 27 -7.91 5.52 10.79
CA ARG A 27 -8.48 6.43 9.77
C ARG A 27 -7.44 7.40 9.19
N PRO A 28 -6.32 6.92 8.63
CA PRO A 28 -5.33 7.78 8.00
C PRO A 28 -5.85 8.31 6.65
N ASP A 29 -5.50 9.54 6.33
CA ASP A 29 -5.73 10.12 5.00
C ASP A 29 -4.78 9.52 3.93
N LEU A 30 -3.62 9.03 4.37
CA LEU A 30 -2.55 8.51 3.51
C LEU A 30 -1.75 7.41 4.23
N ILE A 31 -1.45 6.33 3.53
CA ILE A 31 -0.51 5.29 3.98
C ILE A 31 0.82 5.48 3.24
N VAL A 32 1.93 5.41 3.98
CA VAL A 32 3.27 5.58 3.41
C VAL A 32 4.04 4.26 3.48
N THR A 33 4.75 3.91 2.42
CA THR A 33 5.57 2.71 2.33
C THR A 33 6.95 3.01 1.72
N ALA A 34 7.94 2.19 2.05
CA ALA A 34 9.25 2.16 1.42
C ALA A 34 9.43 0.97 0.46
N ASN A 35 8.32 0.31 0.11
CA ASN A 35 8.30 -0.85 -0.77
C ASN A 35 7.29 -0.62 -1.89
N VAL A 36 7.79 -0.43 -3.12
CA VAL A 36 6.96 -0.21 -4.32
C VAL A 36 6.01 -1.37 -4.60
N GLY A 37 6.41 -2.61 -4.30
CA GLY A 37 5.53 -3.78 -4.41
C GLY A 37 4.36 -3.71 -3.44
N CYS A 38 4.59 -3.25 -2.20
CA CYS A 38 3.51 -2.96 -1.26
C CYS A 38 2.65 -1.79 -1.73
N GLN A 39 3.24 -0.71 -2.26
CA GLN A 39 2.49 0.42 -2.80
C GLN A 39 1.50 -0.06 -3.86
N THR A 40 1.99 -0.74 -4.90
CA THR A 40 1.16 -1.26 -5.99
C THR A 40 0.12 -2.26 -5.48
N HIS A 41 0.53 -3.21 -4.63
CA HIS A 41 -0.37 -4.26 -4.13
C HIS A 41 -1.49 -3.71 -3.26
N LEU A 42 -1.19 -2.78 -2.35
CA LEU A 42 -2.18 -2.16 -1.48
C LEU A 42 -3.08 -1.19 -2.25
N ASN A 43 -2.53 -0.36 -3.15
CA ASN A 43 -3.33 0.51 -4.02
C ASN A 43 -4.31 -0.27 -4.90
N GLY A 44 -3.99 -1.51 -5.28
CA GLY A 44 -4.90 -2.38 -6.02
C GLY A 44 -6.23 -2.69 -5.30
N ALA A 45 -6.38 -2.34 -4.02
CA ALA A 45 -7.67 -2.41 -3.31
C ALA A 45 -8.59 -1.20 -3.57
N GLY A 46 -8.07 -0.08 -4.08
CA GLY A 46 -8.85 1.14 -4.31
C GLY A 46 -9.41 1.79 -3.03
N ARG A 47 -8.73 1.61 -1.87
CA ARG A 47 -9.11 2.16 -0.55
C ARG A 47 -8.28 3.41 -0.22
N THR A 48 -7.75 3.53 1.01
CA THR A 48 -6.87 4.64 1.40
C THR A 48 -5.66 4.73 0.46
N PRO A 49 -5.31 5.91 -0.07
CA PRO A 49 -4.15 6.07 -0.93
C PRO A 49 -2.86 5.57 -0.28
N VAL A 50 -2.03 4.88 -1.04
CA VAL A 50 -0.70 4.41 -0.61
C VAL A 50 0.37 5.06 -1.48
N ARG A 51 1.32 5.76 -0.87
CA ARG A 51 2.44 6.42 -1.58
C ARG A 51 3.79 5.91 -1.10
N HIS A 52 4.78 5.95 -1.99
CA HIS A 52 6.16 5.79 -1.62
C HIS A 52 6.64 7.04 -0.88
N TRP A 53 7.43 6.88 0.17
CA TRP A 53 7.92 8.01 0.96
C TRP A 53 8.72 9.03 0.13
N ILE A 54 9.40 8.58 -0.94
CA ILE A 54 10.18 9.48 -1.80
C ILE A 54 9.30 10.50 -2.51
N GLU A 55 8.06 10.15 -2.86
CA GLU A 55 7.12 11.06 -3.52
C GLU A 55 6.72 12.20 -2.58
N LEU A 56 6.60 11.92 -1.28
CA LEU A 56 6.33 12.94 -0.28
C LEU A 56 7.52 13.88 -0.07
N VAL A 57 8.74 13.38 -0.21
CA VAL A 57 9.95 14.22 -0.13
C VAL A 57 10.05 15.09 -1.38
N ASP A 58 9.84 14.50 -2.56
CA ASP A 58 9.85 15.24 -3.84
C ASP A 58 8.83 16.39 -3.85
N ASP A 59 7.59 16.13 -3.42
CA ASP A 59 6.55 17.17 -3.26
C ASP A 59 7.01 18.35 -2.37
N ARG A 60 7.95 18.13 -1.45
CA ARG A 60 8.47 19.15 -0.52
C ARG A 60 9.75 19.81 -0.98
N LEU A 61 10.43 19.25 -1.97
CA LEU A 61 11.64 19.82 -2.57
C LEU A 61 11.32 20.70 -3.78
N VAL A 62 10.22 20.43 -4.48
CA VAL A 62 9.79 21.16 -5.69
C VAL A 62 8.82 22.30 -5.36
N ASN A 63 8.36 22.39 -4.10
CA ASN A 63 7.60 23.52 -3.53
C ASN A 63 8.52 24.42 -2.71
#